data_AF-A0A374I0W0-F1
#
_entry.id   AF-A0A374I0W0-F1
#
_cell.length_a   1.000
_cell.length_b   1.000
_cell.length_c   1.000
_cell.angle_alpha   90.00
_cell.angle_beta   90.00
_cell.angle_gamma   90.00
#
_symmetry.space_group_name_H-M   'P 1'
#
loop_
_entity.id
_entity.type
_entity.pdbx_description
1 polymer ?
#
loop_
_entity_poly.entity_id
_entity_poly.type
_entity_poly.pdbx_seq_one_letter_code
_entity_poly.pdbx_strand_id
1 'polypeptide(L)'
;MVKVDGVSYRVTSIADNAFKNNKKITRVVIGSNIVTIGKNAFAKCTNITSIVVGKNVTKIEKNAFYGCGKLEKITIQSEKLTSKSIPKYAWNNTVIMIWEMKGILRKIPYNPVT
;
A
#
# COMPACT_ATOMS: atom_id res chain seq x y z
N MET A 1 -10.63 -16.40 3.39
CA MET A 1 -11.20 -16.51 4.74
C MET A 1 -10.09 -16.96 5.66
N VAL A 2 -10.06 -16.49 6.90
CA VAL A 2 -9.19 -17.01 7.96
C VAL A 2 -10.09 -17.77 8.92
N LYS A 3 -9.68 -18.98 9.32
CA LYS A 3 -10.42 -19.78 10.30
C LYS A 3 -9.80 -19.57 11.67
N VAL A 4 -10.63 -19.24 12.67
CA VAL A 4 -10.25 -19.19 14.08
C VAL A 4 -11.32 -20.00 14.80
N ASP A 5 -10.90 -21.08 15.47
CA ASP A 5 -11.77 -21.99 16.22
C ASP A 5 -13.01 -22.49 15.43
N GLY A 6 -12.77 -22.86 14.16
CA GLY A 6 -13.82 -23.34 13.26
C GLY A 6 -14.69 -22.25 12.62
N VAL A 7 -14.63 -21.01 13.12
CA VAL A 7 -15.36 -19.86 12.58
C VAL A 7 -14.55 -19.21 11.46
N SER A 8 -15.21 -18.94 10.32
CA SER A 8 -14.58 -18.34 9.15
C SER A 8 -14.78 -16.82 9.14
N TYR A 9 -13.67 -16.09 9.14
CA TYR A 9 -13.65 -14.63 9.06
C TYR A 9 -13.18 -14.15 7.69
N ARG A 10 -13.86 -13.12 7.19
CA ARG A 10 -13.40 -12.39 6.01
C ARG A 10 -12.50 -11.25 6.46
N VAL A 11 -11.23 -11.29 6.07
CA VAL A 11 -10.29 -10.19 6.31
C VAL A 11 -10.53 -9.10 5.27
N THR A 12 -11.03 -7.95 5.72
CA THR A 12 -11.45 -6.84 4.86
C THR A 12 -10.60 -5.59 5.01
N SER A 13 -9.72 -5.52 6.00
CA SER A 13 -8.91 -4.33 6.26
C SER A 13 -7.53 -4.68 6.81
N ILE A 14 -6.61 -3.74 6.61
CA ILE A 14 -5.33 -3.68 7.32
C ILE A 14 -5.44 -2.50 8.29
N ALA A 15 -5.24 -2.76 9.57
CA ALA A 15 -5.43 -1.77 10.62
C ALA A 15 -4.38 -0.65 10.58
N ASP A 16 -4.70 0.45 11.26
CA ASP A 16 -3.78 1.56 11.48
C ASP A 16 -2.48 1.08 12.14
N ASN A 17 -1.34 1.51 11.60
CA ASN A 17 0.00 1.17 12.07
C ASN A 17 0.33 -0.35 12.11
N ALA A 18 -0.48 -1.24 11.52
CA ALA A 18 -0.36 -2.70 11.67
C ALA A 18 1.05 -3.27 11.46
N PHE A 19 1.79 -2.71 10.49
CA PHE A 19 3.17 -3.10 10.18
C PHE A 19 4.16 -1.94 10.30
N LYS A 20 3.78 -0.84 10.96
CA LYS A 20 4.63 0.35 11.08
C LYS A 20 6.01 0.01 11.65
N ASN A 21 7.04 0.62 11.07
CA ASN A 21 8.46 0.41 11.39
C ASN A 21 8.96 -1.04 11.19
N ASN A 22 8.21 -1.92 10.52
CA ASN A 22 8.70 -3.28 10.29
C ASN A 22 9.87 -3.24 9.28
N LYS A 23 11.07 -3.57 9.78
CA LYS A 23 12.31 -3.55 8.99
C LYS A 23 12.62 -4.89 8.30
N LYS A 24 11.79 -5.91 8.52
CA LYS A 24 12.01 -7.26 7.95
C LYS A 24 11.19 -7.51 6.69
N ILE A 25 10.05 -6.83 6.53
CA ILE A 25 9.21 -7.01 5.33
C ILE A 25 9.92 -6.41 4.11
N THR A 26 10.11 -7.24 3.09
CA THR A 26 10.72 -6.85 1.80
C THR A 26 9.70 -6.76 0.67
N ARG A 27 8.58 -7.47 0.78
CA ARG A 27 7.53 -7.50 -0.25
C ARG A 27 6.16 -7.57 0.39
N VAL A 28 5.20 -6.84 -0.18
CA VAL A 28 3.81 -6.83 0.27
C VAL A 28 2.88 -7.15 -0.90
N VAL A 29 2.00 -8.13 -0.69
CA VAL A 29 0.89 -8.44 -1.60
C VAL A 29 -0.41 -8.28 -0.83
N ILE A 30 -1.17 -7.25 -1.16
CA ILE A 30 -2.47 -6.96 -0.53
C ILE A 30 -3.54 -7.68 -1.32
N GLY A 31 -4.10 -8.72 -0.71
CA GLY A 31 -5.07 -9.61 -1.36
C GLY A 31 -6.37 -8.91 -1.76
N SER A 32 -7.10 -9.54 -2.69
CA SER A 32 -8.35 -9.02 -3.24
C SER A 32 -9.52 -8.94 -2.25
N ASN A 33 -9.39 -9.43 -1.01
CA ASN A 33 -10.44 -9.27 0.00
C ASN A 33 -10.32 -7.97 0.78
N ILE A 34 -9.15 -7.31 0.72
CA ILE A 34 -8.92 -6.06 1.43
C ILE A 34 -9.63 -4.92 0.71
N VAL A 35 -10.39 -4.17 1.49
CA VAL A 35 -11.14 -2.97 1.08
C VAL A 35 -10.40 -1.72 1.54
N THR A 36 -9.82 -1.74 2.75
CA THR A 36 -9.19 -0.55 3.36
C THR A 36 -7.78 -0.85 3.85
N ILE A 37 -6.85 0.05 3.53
CA ILE A 37 -5.49 0.07 4.09
C ILE A 37 -5.40 1.25 5.05
N GLY A 38 -5.21 0.94 6.34
CA GLY A 38 -5.23 1.91 7.44
C GLY A 38 -4.10 2.93 7.42
N LYS A 39 -4.26 3.96 8.25
CA LYS A 39 -3.31 5.07 8.41
C LYS A 39 -1.98 4.51 8.88
N ASN A 40 -0.89 4.91 8.23
CA ASN A 40 0.47 4.44 8.52
C ASN A 40 0.65 2.90 8.49
N ALA A 41 -0.24 2.13 7.86
CA ALA A 41 -0.23 0.66 7.93
C ALA A 41 1.15 0.03 7.67
N PHE A 42 1.91 0.58 6.72
CA PHE A 42 3.27 0.17 6.37
C PHE A 42 4.27 1.34 6.49
N ALA A 43 3.97 2.36 7.28
CA ALA A 43 4.85 3.51 7.41
C ALA A 43 6.22 3.10 7.97
N LYS A 44 7.29 3.65 7.39
CA LYS A 44 8.69 3.40 7.74
C LYS A 44 9.12 1.94 7.61
N CYS A 45 8.45 1.14 6.77
CA CYS A 45 8.93 -0.18 6.37
C CYS A 45 10.05 -0.04 5.32
N THR A 46 11.26 0.29 5.79
CA THR A 46 12.36 0.77 4.92
C THR A 46 12.99 -0.29 4.04
N ASN A 47 12.65 -1.57 4.20
CA ASN A 47 13.16 -2.66 3.37
C ASN A 47 12.17 -3.16 2.33
N ILE A 48 10.94 -2.63 2.28
CA ILE A 48 9.98 -2.99 1.22
C ILE A 48 10.49 -2.48 -0.11
N THR A 49 10.65 -3.38 -1.08
CA THR A 49 11.02 -3.05 -2.46
C THR A 49 9.83 -3.09 -3.41
N SER A 50 8.80 -3.88 -3.10
CA SER A 50 7.62 -4.00 -3.95
C SER A 50 6.30 -4.15 -3.19
N ILE A 51 5.28 -3.47 -3.71
CA ILE A 51 3.89 -3.53 -3.19
C ILE A 51 2.92 -3.80 -4.35
N VAL A 52 2.02 -4.75 -4.13
CA VAL A 52 0.87 -4.99 -5.02
C VAL A 52 -0.41 -4.71 -4.24
N VAL A 53 -1.23 -3.78 -4.73
CA VAL A 53 -2.53 -3.42 -4.14
C VAL A 53 -3.64 -4.11 -4.93
N GLY A 54 -4.39 -4.98 -4.26
CA GLY A 54 -5.43 -5.81 -4.87
C GLY A 54 -6.64 -5.04 -5.42
N LYS A 55 -7.40 -5.73 -6.27
CA LYS A 55 -8.50 -5.17 -7.08
C LYS A 55 -9.65 -4.49 -6.33
N ASN A 56 -9.90 -4.88 -5.08
CA ASN A 56 -11.07 -4.42 -4.32
C ASN A 56 -10.75 -3.33 -3.30
N VAL A 57 -9.50 -2.87 -3.21
CA VAL A 57 -9.14 -1.79 -2.28
C VAL A 57 -9.85 -0.52 -2.73
N THR A 58 -10.68 0.07 -1.88
CA THR A 58 -11.39 1.33 -2.14
C THR A 58 -10.72 2.51 -1.45
N LYS A 59 -9.91 2.25 -0.42
CA LYS A 59 -9.31 3.30 0.41
C LYS A 59 -7.87 2.98 0.81
N ILE A 60 -6.98 3.94 0.54
CA ILE A 60 -5.60 4.00 1.05
C ILE A 60 -5.54 5.22 1.96
N GLU A 61 -5.38 4.99 3.25
CA GLU A 61 -5.41 6.06 4.25
C GLU A 61 -4.10 6.84 4.33
N LYS A 62 -4.11 7.90 5.14
CA LYS A 62 -2.98 8.79 5.33
C LYS A 62 -1.68 8.05 5.63
N ASN A 63 -0.63 8.36 4.87
CA ASN A 63 0.73 7.85 5.07
C ASN A 63 0.86 6.32 5.07
N ALA A 64 -0.06 5.57 4.46
CA ALA A 64 -0.04 4.10 4.47
C ALA A 64 1.31 3.49 4.07
N PHE A 65 2.05 4.12 3.14
CA PHE A 65 3.37 3.68 2.68
C PHE A 65 4.49 4.73 2.90
N TYR A 66 4.23 5.73 3.75
CA TYR A 66 5.18 6.81 4.03
C TYR A 66 6.54 6.25 4.51
N GLY A 67 7.66 6.71 3.94
CA GLY A 67 8.98 6.31 4.40
C GLY A 67 9.38 4.87 4.07
N CYS A 68 8.70 4.22 3.11
CA CYS A 68 9.19 2.98 2.50
C CYS A 68 10.36 3.33 1.54
N GLY A 69 11.51 3.68 2.11
CA GLY A 69 12.63 4.29 1.39
C GLY A 69 13.32 3.42 0.33
N LYS A 70 13.08 2.11 0.31
CA LYS A 70 13.57 1.21 -0.75
C LYS A 70 12.46 0.78 -1.72
N LEU A 71 11.27 1.39 -1.65
CA LEU A 71 10.16 1.01 -2.52
C LEU A 71 10.48 1.43 -3.95
N GLU A 72 10.72 0.43 -4.81
CA GLU A 72 11.09 0.58 -6.23
C GLU A 72 9.90 0.34 -7.15
N LYS A 73 8.91 -0.45 -6.70
CA LYS A 73 7.73 -0.77 -7.50
C LYS A 73 6.46 -0.77 -6.68
N ILE A 74 5.45 -0.05 -7.16
CA ILE A 74 4.07 -0.24 -6.71
C ILE A 74 3.11 -0.42 -7.89
N THR A 75 2.31 -1.50 -7.81
CA THR A 75 1.27 -1.81 -8.78
C THR A 75 -0.09 -1.73 -8.08
N ILE A 76 -0.96 -0.85 -8.56
CA ILE A 76 -2.33 -0.69 -8.08
C ILE A 76 -3.29 -1.32 -9.09
N GLN A 77 -3.83 -2.47 -8.71
CA GLN A 77 -4.83 -3.21 -9.49
C GLN A 77 -6.26 -2.81 -9.12
N SER A 78 -6.43 -1.94 -8.13
CA SER A 78 -7.75 -1.51 -7.66
C SER A 78 -8.61 -1.01 -8.82
N GLU A 79 -9.80 -1.61 -8.97
CA GLU A 79 -10.81 -1.18 -9.92
C GLU A 79 -11.53 0.08 -9.43
N LYS A 80 -11.59 0.26 -8.11
CA LYS A 80 -12.38 1.29 -7.40
C LYS A 80 -11.61 2.57 -7.11
N LEU A 81 -10.28 2.49 -6.96
CA LEU A 81 -9.44 3.68 -6.82
C LEU A 81 -9.28 4.38 -8.17
N THR A 82 -9.05 5.68 -8.09
CA THR A 82 -8.55 6.49 -9.21
C THR A 82 -7.22 7.12 -8.80
N SER A 83 -6.43 7.60 -9.78
CA SER A 83 -5.20 8.34 -9.47
C SER A 83 -5.45 9.60 -8.64
N LYS A 84 -6.66 10.18 -8.70
CA LYS A 84 -7.07 11.33 -7.88
C LYS A 84 -7.40 10.93 -6.44
N SER A 85 -7.87 9.70 -6.24
CA SER A 85 -8.24 9.15 -4.92
C SER A 85 -7.02 8.72 -4.10
N ILE A 86 -5.87 8.53 -4.74
CA ILE A 86 -4.64 8.17 -4.04
C ILE A 86 -4.08 9.43 -3.39
N PRO A 87 -3.86 9.42 -2.06
CA PRO A 87 -3.34 10.60 -1.41
C PRO A 87 -1.94 10.96 -1.89
N LYS A 88 -1.69 12.26 -2.15
CA LYS A 88 -0.37 12.75 -2.61
C LYS A 88 0.79 12.29 -1.73
N TYR A 89 0.56 12.25 -0.41
CA TYR A 89 1.56 11.85 0.59
C TYR A 89 1.76 10.33 0.73
N ALA A 90 0.99 9.49 0.03
CA ALA A 90 1.16 8.04 0.08
C ALA A 90 2.57 7.61 -0.36
N TRP A 91 3.22 8.45 -1.17
CA TRP A 91 4.53 8.23 -1.78
C TRP A 91 5.67 9.01 -1.12
N ASN A 92 5.38 9.79 -0.07
CA ASN A 92 6.41 10.61 0.55
C ASN A 92 7.53 9.72 1.14
N ASN A 93 8.77 10.12 0.90
CA ASN A 93 9.99 9.43 1.34
C ASN A 93 10.08 8.00 0.80
N THR A 94 9.70 7.83 -0.48
CA THR A 94 9.93 6.63 -1.28
C THR A 94 10.85 6.98 -2.45
N VAL A 95 11.49 5.97 -3.07
CA VAL A 95 12.40 6.19 -4.22
C VAL A 95 11.71 6.04 -5.58
N ILE A 96 10.43 5.62 -5.60
CA ILE A 96 9.67 5.50 -6.84
C ILE A 96 9.46 6.86 -7.51
N MET A 97 9.74 6.93 -8.81
CA MET A 97 9.38 8.06 -9.67
C MET A 97 8.16 7.75 -10.55
N ILE A 98 7.92 6.46 -10.80
CA ILE A 98 6.80 5.94 -11.57
C ILE A 98 6.06 4.87 -10.75
N TRP A 99 4.75 4.78 -10.96
CA TRP A 99 3.92 3.73 -10.40
C TRP A 99 2.96 3.21 -11.47
N GLU A 100 2.50 1.97 -11.31
CA GLU A 100 1.60 1.33 -12.26
C GLU A 100 0.18 1.31 -11.71
N MET A 101 -0.79 1.72 -12.51
CA MET A 101 -2.21 1.58 -12.21
C MET A 101 -2.95 0.97 -13.38
N LYS A 102 -3.58 -0.20 -13.17
CA LYS A 102 -4.34 -0.88 -14.23
C LYS A 102 -3.52 -1.02 -15.54
N GLY A 103 -2.22 -1.37 -15.43
CA GLY A 103 -1.30 -1.50 -16.57
C GLY A 103 -0.76 -0.17 -17.13
N ILE A 104 -1.13 0.98 -16.57
CA ILE A 104 -0.67 2.30 -17.04
C ILE A 104 0.39 2.86 -16.09
N LEU A 105 1.56 3.19 -16.62
CA LEU A 105 2.63 3.88 -15.88
C LEU A 105 2.29 5.35 -15.67
N ARG A 106 2.49 5.84 -14.45
CA ARG A 106 2.17 7.21 -14.02
C ARG A 106 3.36 7.81 -13.28
N LYS A 107 3.71 9.06 -13.59
CA LYS A 107 4.71 9.81 -12.81
C LYS A 107 4.14 10.22 -11.46
N ILE A 108 4.97 10.19 -10.42
CA ILE A 108 4.58 10.72 -9.12
C ILE A 108 4.70 12.25 -9.17
N PRO A 109 3.64 13.00 -8.80
CA PRO A 109 3.63 14.46 -8.90
C PRO A 109 4.53 15.16 -7.88
N TYR A 110 5.07 14.44 -6.89
CA TYR A 110 5.92 15.01 -5.84
C TYR A 110 6.89 13.96 -5.31
N ASN A 111 8.19 14.24 -5.42
CA ASN A 111 9.26 13.47 -4.82
C ASN A 111 9.84 14.28 -3.64
N PRO A 112 9.63 13.88 -2.37
CA PRO A 112 10.21 14.58 -1.23
C PRO A 112 11.42 13.87 -0.63
N VAL A 113 12.15 13.08 -1.42
CA VAL A 113 13.52 12.79 -1.00
C VAL A 113 14.25 14.14 -1.01
N THR A 114 14.37 14.73 0.19
CA THR A 114 15.42 15.70 0.53
C THR A 114 16.77 15.19 0.08
#